data_AF-A0A520IFH0-F1
#
_entry.id   AF-A0A520IFH0-F1
#
_cell.length_a   1.000
_cell.length_b   1.000
_cell.length_c   1.000
_cell.angle_alpha   90.00
_cell.angle_beta   90.00
_cell.angle_gamma   90.00
#
_symmetry.space_group_name_H-M   'P 1'
#
loop_
_entity.id
_entity.type
_entity.pdbx_description
1 polymer ?
#
loop_
_entity_poly.entity_id
_entity_poly.type
_entity_poly.pdbx_seq_one_letter_code
_entity_poly.pdbx_strand_id
1 'polypeptide(L)'
;MTAADPVRKCILSQDRDSRDHLVRLALAPDGAILPDVRAKAPGRGAWIGVTREMLEVAIRKGKLKGALARAFKTSEFTISSELPAMIAAALQRNALDRLGLEAKGGTLLTGSDKIETAARQGQLHALYHAADAGTDGNRKLDQAWRVGSDREGSDV
;
A
#
# COMPACT_ATOMS: atom_id res chain seq x y z
N MET A 1 9.48 17.14 -7.26
CA MET A 1 8.20 17.84 -7.02
C MET A 1 7.46 17.98 -8.34
N THR A 2 6.70 16.96 -8.71
CA THR A 2 5.77 17.02 -9.85
C THR A 2 4.41 17.53 -9.38
N ALA A 3 3.60 18.08 -10.29
CA ALA A 3 2.29 18.67 -10.02
C ALA A 3 1.47 17.90 -8.97
N ALA A 4 0.81 18.63 -8.05
CA ALA A 4 0.04 18.04 -6.95
C ALA A 4 -0.83 16.89 -7.46
N ASP A 5 -0.54 15.67 -7.00
CA ASP A 5 -1.22 14.47 -7.48
C ASP A 5 -2.74 14.60 -7.26
N PRO A 6 -3.57 14.10 -8.19
CA PRO A 6 -5.02 14.24 -8.07
C PRO A 6 -5.54 13.66 -6.76
N VAL A 7 -6.11 14.52 -5.91
CA VAL A 7 -6.77 14.11 -4.67
C VAL A 7 -8.02 13.29 -4.99
N ARG A 8 -8.18 12.17 -4.29
CA ARG A 8 -9.30 11.24 -4.44
C ARG A 8 -10.11 11.21 -3.16
N LYS A 9 -11.38 10.82 -3.26
CA LYS A 9 -12.30 10.72 -2.12
C LYS A 9 -12.61 9.25 -1.86
N CYS A 10 -12.44 8.81 -0.62
CA CYS A 10 -12.87 7.48 -0.20
C CYS A 10 -14.40 7.37 -0.28
N ILE A 11 -14.92 6.36 -0.99
CA ILE A 11 -16.37 6.15 -1.12
C ILE A 11 -17.05 5.67 0.16
N LEU A 12 -16.27 5.22 1.15
CA LEU A 12 -16.75 4.72 2.43
C LEU A 12 -16.66 5.80 3.52
N SER A 13 -15.45 6.27 3.85
CA SER A 13 -15.24 7.25 4.92
C SER A 13 -15.55 8.69 4.52
N GLN A 14 -15.58 8.99 3.21
CA GLN A 14 -15.66 10.34 2.64
C GLN A 14 -14.41 11.20 2.81
N ASP A 15 -13.35 10.67 3.42
CA ASP A 15 -12.05 11.34 3.53
C ASP A 15 -11.40 11.52 2.16
N ARG A 16 -10.48 12.49 2.09
CA ARG A 16 -9.75 12.85 0.88
C ARG A 16 -8.27 12.64 1.11
N ASP A 17 -7.62 12.00 0.16
CA ASP A 17 -6.17 11.78 0.21
C ASP A 17 -5.59 11.73 -1.20
N SER A 18 -4.26 11.73 -1.28
CA SER A 18 -3.53 11.39 -2.49
C SER A 18 -3.89 9.98 -2.95
N ARG A 19 -3.70 9.73 -4.25
CA ARG A 19 -3.94 8.43 -4.85
C ARG A 19 -3.17 7.32 -4.13
N ASP A 20 -1.95 7.61 -3.69
CA ASP A 20 -1.01 6.60 -3.21
C ASP A 20 -1.34 6.10 -1.79
N HIS A 21 -2.23 6.81 -1.08
CA HIS A 21 -2.77 6.38 0.22
C HIS A 21 -4.12 5.65 0.11
N LEU A 22 -4.65 5.46 -1.10
CA LEU A 22 -5.93 4.82 -1.33
C LEU A 22 -5.79 3.59 -2.24
N VAL A 23 -6.67 2.61 -2.06
CA VAL A 23 -6.82 1.48 -2.96
C VAL A 23 -7.95 1.75 -3.95
N ARG A 24 -7.68 1.57 -5.24
CA ARG A 24 -8.72 1.58 -6.28
C ARG A 24 -9.38 0.21 -6.36
N LEU A 25 -10.70 0.20 -6.38
CA LEU A 25 -11.53 -0.93 -6.78
C LEU A 25 -12.01 -0.70 -8.22
N ALA A 26 -11.80 -1.65 -9.10
CA ALA A 26 -12.20 -1.59 -10.50
C ALA A 26 -13.40 -2.51 -10.75
N LEU A 27 -14.33 -2.05 -11.61
CA LEU A 27 -15.40 -2.87 -12.15
C LEU A 27 -14.90 -3.59 -13.41
N ALA A 28 -14.76 -4.91 -13.34
CA ALA A 28 -14.34 -5.74 -14.45
C ALA A 28 -15.49 -5.93 -15.48
N PRO A 29 -15.18 -6.29 -16.74
CA PRO A 29 -16.19 -6.49 -17.78
C PRO A 29 -17.23 -7.57 -17.47
N ASP A 30 -16.87 -8.57 -16.66
CA ASP A 30 -17.74 -9.64 -16.17
C ASP A 30 -18.59 -9.24 -14.94
N GLY A 31 -18.48 -7.97 -14.51
CA GLY A 31 -19.17 -7.45 -13.34
C GLY A 31 -18.44 -7.71 -12.01
N ALA A 32 -17.28 -8.36 -12.00
CA ALA A 32 -16.54 -8.57 -10.74
C ALA A 32 -15.90 -7.27 -10.23
N ILE A 33 -15.96 -7.04 -8.92
CA ILE A 33 -15.19 -5.97 -8.26
C ILE A 33 -13.82 -6.48 -7.85
N LEU A 34 -12.76 -5.90 -8.43
CA LEU A 34 -11.38 -6.35 -8.24
C LEU A 34 -10.48 -5.24 -7.68
N PRO A 35 -9.45 -5.59 -6.89
CA PRO A 35 -8.44 -4.62 -6.48
C PRO A 35 -7.55 -4.20 -7.65
N ASP A 36 -7.41 -2.89 -7.86
CA ASP A 36 -6.50 -2.29 -8.83
C ASP A 36 -5.49 -1.38 -8.11
N VAL A 37 -4.60 -2.00 -7.34
CA VAL A 37 -3.63 -1.31 -6.47
C VAL A 37 -2.64 -0.41 -7.22
N ARG A 38 -2.48 -0.62 -8.54
CA ARG A 38 -1.62 0.21 -9.41
C ARG A 38 -2.40 1.28 -10.17
N ALA A 39 -3.73 1.28 -10.05
CA ALA A 39 -4.64 2.18 -10.77
C ALA A 39 -4.48 2.15 -12.30
N LYS A 40 -4.23 0.95 -12.87
CA LYS A 40 -3.99 0.76 -14.31
C LYS A 40 -5.12 0.05 -15.04
N ALA A 41 -6.07 -0.55 -14.32
CA ALA A 41 -7.18 -1.26 -14.96
C ALA A 41 -8.09 -0.26 -15.70
N PRO A 42 -8.54 -0.58 -16.93
CA PRO A 42 -9.45 0.27 -17.68
C PRO A 42 -10.84 0.31 -17.01
N GLY A 43 -11.70 1.23 -17.47
CA GLY A 43 -13.08 1.30 -17.04
C GLY A 43 -13.31 2.05 -15.72
N ARG A 44 -14.48 1.81 -15.10
CA ARG A 44 -14.92 2.54 -13.91
C ARG A 44 -14.15 2.06 -12.68
N GLY A 45 -13.74 3.01 -11.84
CA GLY A 45 -13.04 2.72 -10.59
C GLY A 45 -13.48 3.63 -9.45
N ALA A 46 -13.39 3.12 -8.24
CA ALA A 46 -13.78 3.80 -7.01
C ALA A 46 -12.69 3.62 -5.94
N TRP A 47 -12.50 4.61 -5.07
CA TRP A 47 -11.38 4.65 -4.14
C TRP A 47 -11.81 4.33 -2.70
N ILE A 48 -11.03 3.51 -2.01
CA ILE A 48 -11.19 3.21 -0.58
C ILE A 48 -9.89 3.50 0.19
N GLY A 49 -10.01 4.08 1.38
CA GLY A 49 -8.91 4.37 2.29
C GLY A 49 -9.23 3.95 3.72
N VAL A 50 -9.98 2.85 3.86
CA VAL A 50 -10.41 2.33 5.16
C VAL A 50 -9.55 1.13 5.56
N THR A 51 -9.47 0.83 6.85
CA THR A 51 -8.80 -0.38 7.33
C THR A 51 -9.51 -1.64 6.84
N ARG A 52 -8.82 -2.78 6.95
CA ARG A 52 -9.38 -4.09 6.61
C ARG A 52 -10.67 -4.37 7.40
N GLU A 53 -10.65 -4.10 8.71
CA GLU A 53 -11.77 -4.35 9.61
C GLU A 53 -12.99 -3.50 9.22
N MET A 54 -12.75 -2.22 8.90
CA MET A 54 -13.80 -1.32 8.42
C MET A 54 -14.39 -1.77 7.08
N LEU A 55 -13.54 -2.28 6.17
CA LEU A 55 -13.99 -2.83 4.89
C LEU A 55 -14.85 -4.08 5.09
N GLU A 56 -14.42 -5.01 5.94
CA GLU A 56 -15.17 -6.23 6.27
C GLU A 56 -16.54 -5.90 6.89
N VAL A 57 -16.59 -4.93 7.80
CA VAL A 57 -17.85 -4.41 8.36
C VAL A 57 -18.71 -3.78 7.27
N ALA A 58 -18.13 -3.00 6.35
CA ALA A 58 -18.86 -2.36 5.26
C ALA A 58 -19.44 -3.36 4.25
N ILE A 59 -18.73 -4.47 3.99
CA ILE A 59 -19.22 -5.59 3.18
C ILE A 59 -20.42 -6.24 3.89
N ARG A 60 -20.23 -6.68 5.14
CA ARG A 60 -21.26 -7.37 5.93
C ARG A 60 -22.54 -6.55 6.11
N LYS A 61 -22.42 -5.23 6.28
CA LYS A 61 -23.56 -4.31 6.43
C LYS A 61 -24.14 -3.83 5.09
N GLY A 62 -23.66 -4.31 3.94
CA GLY A 62 -24.11 -3.88 2.61
C GLY A 62 -23.73 -2.45 2.23
N LYS A 63 -22.98 -1.72 3.08
CA LYS A 63 -22.54 -0.34 2.83
C LYS A 63 -21.63 -0.24 1.61
N LEU A 64 -20.74 -1.21 1.43
CA LEU A 64 -19.85 -1.24 0.26
C LEU A 64 -20.66 -1.37 -1.04
N LYS A 65 -21.67 -2.24 -1.07
CA LYS A 65 -22.56 -2.41 -2.24
C LYS A 65 -23.25 -1.10 -2.61
N GLY A 66 -23.85 -0.40 -1.64
CA GLY A 66 -24.49 0.89 -1.90
C GLY A 66 -23.51 2.01 -2.29
N ALA A 67 -22.28 1.99 -1.78
CA ALA A 67 -21.23 2.94 -2.19
C ALA A 67 -20.75 2.69 -3.62
N LEU A 68 -20.48 1.43 -3.98
CA LEU A 68 -20.06 1.05 -5.33
C LEU A 68 -21.17 1.30 -6.36
N ALA A 69 -22.43 1.04 -6.02
CA ALA A 69 -23.53 1.29 -6.94
C ALA A 69 -23.64 2.77 -7.36
N ARG A 70 -23.46 3.67 -6.39
CA ARG A 70 -23.38 5.12 -6.65
C ARG A 70 -22.13 5.50 -7.44
N ALA A 71 -20.97 4.95 -7.09
CA ALA A 71 -19.71 5.27 -7.76
C ALA A 71 -19.68 4.79 -9.21
N PHE A 72 -20.20 3.59 -9.48
CA PHE A 72 -20.21 2.99 -10.81
C PHE A 72 -21.44 3.34 -11.63
N LYS A 73 -22.49 3.90 -11.03
CA LYS A 73 -23.79 4.19 -11.67
C LYS A 73 -24.45 2.93 -12.26
N THR A 74 -24.32 1.80 -11.57
CA THR A 74 -24.96 0.52 -11.89
C THR A 74 -25.09 -0.29 -10.61
N SER A 75 -26.00 -1.27 -10.55
CA SER A 75 -26.05 -2.25 -9.45
C SER A 75 -25.68 -3.67 -9.92
N GLU A 76 -25.28 -3.81 -11.19
CA GLU A 76 -24.90 -5.07 -11.83
C GLU A 76 -23.42 -5.32 -11.60
N PHE A 77 -23.09 -5.88 -10.44
CA PHE A 77 -21.74 -6.33 -10.12
C PHE A 77 -21.77 -7.35 -8.97
N THR A 78 -20.67 -8.09 -8.82
CA THR A 78 -20.46 -9.04 -7.72
C THR A 78 -19.32 -8.56 -6.83
N ILE A 79 -19.52 -8.66 -5.52
CA ILE A 79 -18.48 -8.40 -4.52
C ILE A 79 -18.12 -9.74 -3.90
N SER A 80 -16.87 -10.17 -4.10
CA SER A 80 -16.35 -11.37 -3.44
C SER A 80 -16.24 -11.16 -1.93
N SER A 81 -16.56 -12.18 -1.13
CA SER A 81 -16.25 -12.20 0.31
C SER A 81 -14.75 -12.07 0.57
N GLU A 82 -13.94 -12.56 -0.37
CA GLU A 82 -12.48 -12.56 -0.28
C GLU A 82 -11.85 -11.23 -0.71
N LEU A 83 -12.65 -10.22 -1.07
CA LEU A 83 -12.13 -8.93 -1.53
C LEU A 83 -11.08 -8.32 -0.57
N PRO A 84 -11.26 -8.32 0.77
CA PRO A 84 -10.22 -7.84 1.69
C PRO A 84 -8.90 -8.62 1.59
N ALA A 85 -8.96 -9.95 1.48
CA ALA A 85 -7.79 -10.79 1.31
C ALA A 85 -7.12 -10.57 -0.06
N MET A 86 -7.92 -10.40 -1.11
CA MET A 86 -7.43 -10.08 -2.46
C MET A 86 -6.69 -8.73 -2.49
N ILE A 87 -7.20 -7.71 -1.80
CA ILE A 87 -6.52 -6.40 -1.67
C ILE A 87 -5.17 -6.58 -0.97
N ALA A 88 -5.14 -7.26 0.18
CA ALA A 88 -3.91 -7.49 0.93
C ALA A 88 -2.88 -8.23 0.07
N ALA A 89 -3.28 -9.31 -0.62
CA ALA A 89 -2.41 -10.07 -1.49
C ALA A 89 -1.90 -9.26 -2.70
N ALA A 90 -2.74 -8.38 -3.26
CA ALA A 90 -2.34 -7.50 -4.35
C ALA A 90 -1.33 -6.43 -3.90
N LEU A 91 -1.53 -5.83 -2.73
CA LEU A 91 -0.59 -4.88 -2.13
C LEU A 91 0.77 -5.55 -1.82
N GLN A 92 0.73 -6.73 -1.19
CA GLN A 92 1.94 -7.51 -0.89
C GLN A 92 2.70 -7.87 -2.18
N ARG A 93 2.01 -8.39 -3.20
CA ARG A 93 2.65 -8.66 -4.50
C ARG A 93 3.25 -7.40 -5.10
N ASN A 94 2.53 -6.27 -5.07
CA ASN A 94 3.04 -5.03 -5.65
C ASN A 94 4.32 -4.54 -4.96
N ALA A 95 4.39 -4.65 -3.63
CA ALA A 95 5.59 -4.32 -2.86
C ALA A 95 6.75 -5.28 -3.20
N LEU A 96 6.49 -6.59 -3.20
CA LEU A 96 7.51 -7.61 -3.49
C LEU A 96 8.01 -7.55 -4.94
N ASP A 97 7.13 -7.27 -5.91
CA ASP A 97 7.52 -7.07 -7.30
C ASP A 97 8.50 -5.90 -7.43
N ARG A 98 8.28 -4.80 -6.69
CA ARG A 98 9.21 -3.67 -6.70
C ARG A 98 10.54 -4.03 -6.06
N LEU A 99 10.53 -4.67 -4.90
CA LEU A 99 11.75 -5.15 -4.25
C LEU A 99 12.52 -6.15 -5.13
N GLY A 100 11.80 -6.99 -5.88
CA GLY A 100 12.40 -7.90 -6.85
C GLY A 100 13.11 -7.19 -8.01
N LEU A 101 12.62 -6.03 -8.44
CA LEU A 101 13.31 -5.18 -9.41
C LEU A 101 14.58 -4.57 -8.83
N GLU A 102 14.56 -4.10 -7.58
CA GLU A 102 15.76 -3.62 -6.88
C GLU A 102 16.81 -4.73 -6.71
N ALA A 103 16.36 -5.93 -6.34
CA ALA A 103 17.25 -7.10 -6.23
C ALA A 103 17.93 -7.41 -7.57
N LYS A 104 17.17 -7.41 -8.68
CA LYS A 104 17.72 -7.63 -10.02
C LYS A 104 18.65 -6.50 -10.47
N GLY A 105 18.41 -5.27 -10.00
CA GLY A 105 19.25 -4.11 -10.28
C GLY A 105 20.52 -4.02 -9.41
N GLY A 106 20.68 -4.90 -8.41
CA GLY A 106 21.81 -4.86 -7.48
C GLY A 106 21.70 -3.77 -6.41
N THR A 107 20.52 -3.16 -6.22
CA THR A 107 20.27 -2.05 -5.28
C THR A 107 19.60 -2.51 -3.97
N LEU A 108 19.22 -3.79 -3.86
CA LEU A 108 18.70 -4.37 -2.62
C LEU A 108 19.81 -5.00 -1.80
N LEU A 109 19.95 -4.57 -0.54
CA LEU A 109 20.87 -5.18 0.42
C LEU A 109 20.13 -6.14 1.35
N THR A 110 20.78 -7.27 1.66
CA THR A 110 20.32 -8.24 2.66
C THR A 110 21.46 -8.61 3.61
N GLY A 111 21.12 -8.88 4.88
CA GLY A 111 22.08 -9.17 5.95
C GLY A 111 22.39 -7.95 6.82
N SER A 112 22.25 -8.09 8.13
CA SER A 112 22.29 -6.96 9.08
C SER A 112 23.59 -6.16 9.03
N ASP A 113 24.76 -6.81 8.95
CA ASP A 113 26.06 -6.12 8.95
C ASP A 113 26.28 -5.28 7.69
N LYS A 114 25.81 -5.78 6.53
CA LYS A 114 25.87 -5.05 5.26
C LYS A 114 24.94 -3.84 5.30
N ILE A 115 23.73 -4.02 5.80
CA ILE A 115 22.74 -2.96 5.96
C ILE A 115 23.29 -1.90 6.93
N GLU A 116 23.81 -2.28 8.09
CA GLU A 116 24.39 -1.35 9.07
C GLU A 116 25.52 -0.52 8.46
N THR A 117 26.45 -1.15 7.74
CA THR A 117 27.58 -0.46 7.11
C THR A 117 27.10 0.57 6.09
N ALA A 118 26.22 0.17 5.17
CA ALA A 118 25.65 1.06 4.17
C ALA A 118 24.79 2.18 4.78
N ALA A 119 24.05 1.87 5.86
CA ALA A 119 23.24 2.84 6.60
C ALA A 119 24.11 3.96 7.17
N ARG A 120 25.22 3.62 7.86
CA ARG A 120 26.15 4.59 8.45
C ARG A 120 26.89 5.42 7.39
N GLN A 121 27.09 4.85 6.20
CA GLN A 121 27.71 5.54 5.07
C GLN A 121 26.71 6.44 4.30
N GLY A 122 25.45 6.53 4.73
CA GLY A 122 24.43 7.34 4.07
C GLY A 122 23.98 6.82 2.69
N GLN A 123 24.20 5.54 2.42
CA GLN A 123 23.97 4.95 1.09
C GLN A 123 22.56 4.40 0.90
N LEU A 124 21.76 4.34 1.97
CA LEU A 124 20.45 3.74 1.90
C LEU A 124 19.36 4.76 1.58
N HIS A 125 18.40 4.36 0.75
CA HIS A 125 17.23 5.19 0.39
C HIS A 125 15.95 4.81 1.17
N ALA A 126 15.73 3.51 1.42
CA ALA A 126 14.74 3.04 2.39
C ALA A 126 15.28 1.89 3.26
N LEU A 127 14.81 1.79 4.51
CA LEU A 127 15.01 0.65 5.42
C LEU A 127 13.67 -0.07 5.60
N TYR A 128 13.69 -1.40 5.52
CA TYR A 128 12.50 -2.22 5.72
C TYR A 128 12.79 -3.24 6.82
N HIS A 129 11.88 -3.31 7.79
CA HIS A 129 11.86 -4.36 8.80
C HIS A 129 10.72 -5.31 8.52
N ALA A 130 10.96 -6.61 8.73
CA ALA A 130 9.87 -7.57 8.77
C ALA A 130 8.98 -7.29 10.00
N ALA A 131 7.68 -7.52 9.87
CA ALA A 131 6.73 -7.24 10.96
C ALA A 131 6.99 -8.09 12.22
N ASP A 132 7.67 -9.22 12.05
CA ASP A 132 8.10 -10.17 13.08
C ASP A 132 9.59 -10.03 13.45
N ALA A 133 10.29 -9.01 12.95
CA ALA A 133 11.69 -8.78 13.27
C ALA A 133 11.88 -8.39 14.75
N GLY A 134 12.95 -8.90 15.37
CA GLY A 134 13.27 -8.62 16.76
C GLY A 134 13.58 -7.14 16.99
N THR A 135 12.99 -6.56 18.05
CA THR A 135 13.09 -5.12 18.33
C THR A 135 14.52 -4.61 18.50
N ASP A 136 15.42 -5.41 19.06
CA ASP A 136 16.82 -5.02 19.27
C ASP A 136 17.58 -4.89 17.93
N GLY A 137 17.32 -5.81 17.00
CA GLY A 137 17.87 -5.74 15.64
C GLY A 137 17.37 -4.51 14.89
N ASN A 138 16.07 -4.21 14.98
CA ASN A 138 15.48 -3.03 14.36
C ASN A 138 16.13 -1.75 14.90
N ARG A 139 16.15 -1.58 16.24
CA ARG A 139 16.76 -0.40 16.89
C ARG A 139 18.21 -0.17 16.46
N LYS A 140 18.99 -1.25 16.35
CA LYS A 140 20.39 -1.18 15.91
C LYS A 140 20.49 -0.60 14.49
N LEU A 141 19.69 -1.11 13.56
CA LEU A 141 19.70 -0.66 12.17
C LEU A 141 19.09 0.74 12.00
N ASP A 142 18.04 1.06 12.75
CA ASP A 142 17.46 2.41 12.76
C ASP A 142 18.48 3.43 13.24
N GLN A 143 19.24 3.09 14.29
CA GLN A 143 20.31 3.97 14.78
C GLN A 143 21.41 4.15 13.74
N ALA A 144 21.82 3.08 13.05
CA ALA A 144 22.80 3.15 11.97
C ALA A 144 22.31 4.06 10.83
N TRP A 145 21.02 4.00 10.50
CA TRP A 145 20.39 4.88 9.52
C TRP A 145 20.41 6.34 9.94
N ARG A 146 20.03 6.65 11.18
CA ARG A 146 20.04 8.04 11.69
C ARG A 146 21.42 8.68 11.56
N VAL A 147 22.47 7.94 11.90
CA VAL A 147 23.86 8.40 11.82
C VAL A 147 24.24 8.76 10.39
N GLY A 148 23.99 7.89 9.42
CA GLY A 148 24.39 8.16 8.02
C GLY A 148 23.43 9.07 7.24
N SER A 149 22.25 9.39 7.78
CA SER A 149 21.29 10.31 7.17
C SER A 149 21.32 11.73 7.75
N ASP A 150 22.28 12.04 8.64
CA ASP A 150 22.38 13.30 9.39
C ASP A 150 21.10 13.63 10.20
N ARG A 151 20.38 12.59 10.65
CA ARG A 151 19.11 12.69 11.39
C ARG A 151 19.26 12.29 12.86
N GLU A 152 20.43 12.49 13.44
CA GLU A 152 20.70 12.16 14.85
C GLU A 152 19.67 12.81 15.79
N GLY A 153 19.13 12.01 16.73
CA GLY A 153 18.13 12.45 17.70
C GLY A 153 16.68 12.52 17.20
N SER A 154 16.39 12.10 15.96
CA SER A 154 15.01 12.00 15.44
C SER A 154 14.46 10.56 15.50
N ASP A 155 13.16 10.43 15.74
CA ASP A 155 12.48 9.16 15.50
C ASP A 155 12.42 8.92 13.98
N VAL A 156 13.14 7.89 13.53
CA VAL A 156 12.95 7.24 12.23
C VAL A 156 12.47 5.83 12.49
#